data_AF-A0A3M6CV44-F1
#
_entry.id   AF-A0A3M6CV44-F1
#
_cell.length_a   1.000
_cell.length_b   1.000
_cell.length_c   1.000
_cell.angle_alpha   90.00
_cell.angle_beta   90.00
_cell.angle_gamma   90.00
#
_symmetry.space_group_name_H-M   'P 1'
#
loop_
_entity.id
_entity.type
_entity.pdbx_description
1 polymer ?
#
loop_
_entity_poly.entity_id
_entity_poly.type
_entity_poly.pdbx_seq_one_letter_code
_entity_poly.pdbx_strand_id
1 'polypeptide(L)'
;MSSEPLVRLQGEVYYLPRIALPTGCKLIVTLSDISLADVPATVIDVSETEITRQVPLPFELGYAMDRYPVQGHTYALSAHIERDGTLEWIEDTVHRIELTNQDQSGLKIKVIQVNG
;
A
#
# COMPACT_ATOMS: atom_id res chain seq x y z
N MET A 1 23.06 18.31 0.89
CA MET A 1 22.03 17.28 1.18
C MET A 1 21.11 17.27 -0.02
N SER A 2 21.38 16.41 -1.01
CA SER A 2 20.51 16.30 -2.17
C SER A 2 19.26 15.55 -1.73
N SER A 3 18.11 16.21 -1.73
CA SER A 3 16.83 15.54 -1.63
C SER A 3 16.65 14.71 -2.90
N GLU A 4 16.64 13.38 -2.78
CA GLU A 4 16.26 12.52 -3.91
C GLU A 4 14.87 12.97 -4.40
N PRO A 5 14.68 13.20 -5.70
CA PRO A 5 13.36 13.57 -6.19
C PRO A 5 12.40 12.38 -6.00
N LEU A 6 11.43 12.58 -5.12
CA LEU A 6 10.42 11.59 -4.75
C LEU A 6 9.18 11.74 -5.61
N VAL A 7 8.74 10.64 -6.20
CA VAL A 7 7.43 10.52 -6.86
C VAL A 7 6.44 9.92 -5.87
N ARG A 8 5.27 10.53 -5.72
CA ARG A 8 4.24 10.12 -4.76
C ARG A 8 3.17 9.23 -5.38
N LEU A 9 2.74 8.23 -4.62
CA LEU A 9 1.59 7.38 -4.90
C LEU A 9 0.55 7.61 -3.81
N GLN A 10 -0.60 8.15 -4.19
CA GLN A 10 -1.67 8.51 -3.27
C GLN A 10 -2.94 7.74 -3.58
N GLY A 11 -3.59 7.23 -2.54
CA GLY A 11 -4.79 6.45 -2.71
C GLY A 11 -5.57 6.23 -1.44
N GLU A 12 -6.53 5.33 -1.54
CA GLU A 12 -7.36 4.96 -0.42
C GLU A 12 -7.57 3.45 -0.33
N VAL A 13 -7.64 2.96 0.90
CA VAL A 13 -8.00 1.59 1.26
C VAL A 13 -9.46 1.54 1.69
N TYR A 14 -10.21 0.58 1.15
CA TYR A 14 -11.65 0.44 1.41
C TYR A 14 -12.07 -1.02 1.53
N TYR A 15 -13.22 -1.26 2.14
CA TYR A 15 -13.90 -2.55 2.16
C TYR A 15 -15.40 -2.37 1.87
N LEU A 16 -16.08 -3.46 1.51
CA LEU A 16 -17.50 -3.46 1.14
C LEU A 16 -18.48 -3.65 2.30
N PRO A 17 -18.20 -4.50 3.32
CA PRO A 17 -19.11 -4.68 4.45
C PRO A 17 -19.37 -3.37 5.19
N ARG A 18 -20.62 -3.12 5.61
CA ARG A 18 -20.97 -1.93 6.38
C ARG A 18 -20.76 -2.14 7.88
N ILE A 19 -19.53 -2.48 8.25
CA ILE A 19 -19.12 -2.63 9.64
C ILE A 19 -18.13 -1.52 10.01
N ALA A 20 -18.22 -1.05 11.25
CA ALA A 20 -17.28 -0.07 11.77
C ALA A 20 -15.92 -0.76 12.00
N LEU A 21 -14.83 -0.08 11.61
CA LEU A 21 -13.50 -0.48 12.03
C LEU A 21 -13.39 -0.33 13.56
N PRO A 22 -12.89 -1.36 14.27
CA PRO A 22 -12.52 -1.24 15.68
C PRO A 22 -11.50 -0.10 15.89
N THR A 23 -11.50 0.50 17.06
CA THR A 23 -10.49 1.51 17.44
C THR A 23 -9.14 0.85 17.71
N GLY A 24 -8.04 1.59 17.50
CA GLY A 24 -6.68 1.08 17.75
C GLY A 24 -6.15 0.20 16.63
N CYS A 25 -6.72 0.31 15.43
CA CYS A 25 -6.22 -0.37 14.25
C CYS A 25 -5.20 0.51 13.52
N LYS A 26 -4.21 -0.12 12.90
CA LYS A 26 -3.20 0.52 12.07
C LYS A 26 -3.39 0.06 10.62
N LEU A 27 -3.36 1.01 9.70
CA LEU A 27 -3.26 0.71 8.27
C LEU A 27 -1.78 0.64 7.89
N ILE A 28 -1.41 -0.42 7.18
CA ILE A 28 -0.10 -0.59 6.57
C ILE A 28 -0.28 -0.79 5.08
N VAL A 29 0.32 0.08 4.27
CA VAL A 29 0.35 -0.03 2.81
C VAL A 29 1.79 -0.12 2.36
N THR A 30 2.12 -1.08 1.50
CA THR A 30 3.49 -1.33 1.06
C THR A 30 3.59 -1.26 -0.46
N LEU A 31 4.59 -0.55 -0.96
CA LEU A 31 5.04 -0.65 -2.35
C LEU A 31 6.17 -1.67 -2.41
N SER A 32 6.02 -2.70 -3.26
CA SER A 32 7.05 -3.73 -3.43
C SER A 32 7.39 -3.99 -4.90
N ASP A 33 8.62 -4.38 -5.13
CA ASP A 33 9.09 -5.03 -6.35
C ASP A 33 8.82 -6.53 -6.26
N ILE A 34 7.99 -7.03 -7.18
CA ILE A 34 7.54 -8.43 -7.28
C ILE A 34 8.05 -9.10 -8.57
N SER A 35 9.16 -8.62 -9.12
CA SER A 35 9.71 -9.09 -10.39
C SER A 35 10.28 -10.51 -10.33
N LEU A 36 10.79 -10.90 -9.16
CA LEU A 36 11.36 -12.22 -8.93
C LEU A 36 10.28 -13.13 -8.33
N ALA A 37 10.02 -14.25 -9.01
CA ALA A 37 9.19 -15.31 -8.47
C ALA A 37 9.93 -16.06 -7.34
N ASP A 38 9.18 -16.67 -6.43
CA ASP A 38 9.67 -17.59 -5.39
C ASP A 38 10.65 -17.00 -4.37
N VAL A 39 10.78 -15.67 -4.31
CA VAL A 39 11.51 -14.95 -3.27
C VAL A 39 10.61 -13.93 -2.58
N PRO A 40 10.90 -13.53 -1.33
CA PRO A 40 10.21 -12.41 -0.70
C PRO A 40 10.33 -11.15 -1.56
N ALA A 41 9.21 -10.45 -1.75
CA ALA A 41 9.18 -9.21 -2.50
C ALA A 41 10.11 -8.16 -1.87
N THR A 42 10.78 -7.37 -2.70
CA THR A 42 11.64 -6.30 -2.19
C THR A 42 10.78 -5.09 -1.87
N VAL A 43 10.75 -4.69 -0.60
CA VAL A 43 10.00 -3.52 -0.14
C VAL A 43 10.71 -2.24 -0.59
N ILE A 44 9.97 -1.38 -1.28
CA ILE A 44 10.43 -0.08 -1.76
C ILE A 44 10.09 1.00 -0.74
N ASP A 45 8.85 1.00 -0.25
CA ASP A 45 8.36 1.95 0.74
C ASP A 45 7.17 1.37 1.53
N VAL A 46 6.98 1.86 2.75
CA VAL A 46 5.91 1.44 3.66
C VAL A 46 5.26 2.67 4.28
N SER A 47 3.94 2.75 4.17
CA SER A 47 3.11 3.74 4.82
C SER A 47 2.40 3.11 6.00
N GLU A 48 2.61 3.67 7.19
CA GLU A 48 2.02 3.21 8.44
C GLU A 48 1.20 4.33 9.07
N THR A 49 -0.12 4.13 9.20
CA THR A 49 -1.03 5.17 9.70
C THR A 49 -2.00 4.62 10.72
N GLU A 50 -2.08 5.27 11.88
CA GLU A 50 -3.11 4.99 12.89
C GLU A 50 -4.50 5.35 12.33
N ILE A 51 -5.45 4.42 12.45
CA ILE A 51 -6.80 4.60 11.94
C ILE A 51 -7.59 5.46 12.92
N THR A 52 -7.78 6.72 12.55
CA THR A 52 -8.56 7.71 13.32
C THR A 52 -9.92 8.03 12.70
N ARG A 53 -10.23 7.45 11.53
CA ARG A 53 -11.47 7.68 10.77
C ARG A 53 -11.96 6.40 10.12
N GLN A 54 -13.24 6.38 9.74
CA GLN A 54 -13.80 5.28 8.97
C GLN A 54 -13.31 5.32 7.51
N VAL A 55 -13.43 4.18 6.82
CA VAL A 55 -13.11 4.03 5.39
C VAL A 55 -13.85 5.07 4.53
N PRO A 56 -13.27 5.46 3.38
CA PRO A 56 -12.01 4.97 2.81
C PRO A 56 -10.78 5.60 3.50
N LEU A 57 -9.77 4.81 3.83
CA LEU A 57 -8.58 5.24 4.60
C LEU A 57 -7.49 5.73 3.64
N PRO A 58 -6.88 6.91 3.85
CA PRO A 58 -5.92 7.46 2.90
C PRO A 58 -4.54 6.82 3.11
N PHE A 59 -3.75 6.73 2.05
CA PHE A 59 -2.33 6.40 2.15
C PHE A 59 -1.51 7.24 1.18
N GLU A 60 -0.23 7.38 1.51
CA GLU A 60 0.79 7.97 0.65
C GLU A 60 2.06 7.13 0.73
N LEU A 61 2.63 6.83 -0.42
CA LEU A 61 3.91 6.15 -0.60
C LEU A 61 4.80 6.97 -1.54
N GLY A 62 6.11 6.76 -1.48
CA GLY A 62 7.08 7.45 -2.32
C GLY A 62 8.18 6.54 -2.86
N TYR A 63 8.71 6.87 -4.04
CA TYR A 63 9.91 6.24 -4.57
C TYR A 63 10.81 7.26 -5.24
N ALA A 64 12.12 7.00 -5.22
CA ALA A 64 13.11 7.86 -5.83
C ALA A 64 13.18 7.60 -7.35
N MET A 65 13.00 8.66 -8.15
CA MET A 65 12.95 8.56 -9.62
C MET A 65 14.30 8.23 -10.28
N ASP A 66 15.40 8.30 -9.53
CA ASP A 66 16.73 7.87 -9.99
C ASP A 66 16.95 6.35 -9.82
N ARG A 67 16.12 5.69 -9.01
CA ARG A 67 16.17 4.23 -8.77
C ARG A 67 15.06 3.44 -9.45
N TYR A 68 13.87 4.04 -9.62
CA TYR A 68 12.68 3.36 -10.14
C TYR A 68 11.97 4.19 -11.22
N PRO A 69 11.28 3.54 -12.19
CA PRO A 69 11.19 2.09 -12.41
C PRO A 69 12.48 1.49 -12.96
N VAL A 70 12.72 0.21 -12.64
CA VAL A 70 13.76 -0.62 -13.25
C VAL A 70 13.17 -1.33 -14.47
N GLN A 71 13.90 -1.34 -15.58
CA GLN A 71 13.41 -1.93 -16.82
C GLN A 71 13.11 -3.43 -16.66
N GLY A 72 11.90 -3.86 -17.04
CA GLY A 72 11.48 -5.25 -16.98
C GLY A 72 10.99 -5.70 -15.60
N HIS A 73 10.94 -4.79 -14.62
CA HIS A 73 10.45 -5.10 -13.28
C HIS A 73 8.93 -4.89 -13.17
N THR A 74 8.31 -5.60 -12.24
CA THR A 74 6.88 -5.49 -11.91
C THR A 74 6.71 -5.04 -10.47
N TYR A 75 5.84 -4.06 -10.25
CA TYR A 75 5.57 -3.50 -8.94
C TYR A 75 4.13 -3.75 -8.50
N ALA A 76 3.92 -3.83 -7.19
CA ALA A 76 2.60 -3.98 -6.61
C ALA A 76 2.45 -3.23 -5.29
N LEU A 77 1.20 -2.85 -5.01
CA LEU A 77 0.75 -2.37 -3.72
C LEU A 77 0.09 -3.53 -2.95
N SER A 78 0.40 -3.62 -1.67
CA SER A 78 -0.35 -4.43 -0.70
C SER A 78 -0.90 -3.54 0.41
N ALA A 79 -2.00 -3.95 1.03
CA ALA A 79 -2.59 -3.19 2.12
C ALA A 79 -3.22 -4.13 3.14
N HIS A 80 -2.86 -3.96 4.39
CA HIS A 80 -3.45 -4.70 5.49
C HIS A 80 -3.75 -3.80 6.67
N ILE A 81 -4.68 -4.25 7.50
CA ILE A 81 -5.06 -3.58 8.75
C ILE A 81 -4.78 -4.53 9.89
N GLU A 82 -4.05 -4.04 10.87
CA GLU A 82 -3.71 -4.78 12.09
C GLU A 82 -4.32 -4.11 13.31
N ARG A 83 -4.66 -4.91 14.32
CA ARG A 83 -4.95 -4.44 15.67
C ARG A 83 -4.04 -5.16 16.65
N ASP A 84 -3.27 -4.42 17.43
CA ASP A 84 -2.32 -4.97 18.40
C ASP A 84 -1.38 -6.04 17.79
N GLY A 85 -0.92 -5.81 16.54
CA GLY A 85 -0.08 -6.73 15.78
C GLY A 85 -0.79 -7.98 15.23
N THR A 86 -2.12 -8.06 15.37
CA THR A 86 -2.94 -9.13 14.78
C THR A 86 -3.55 -8.65 13.47
N LEU A 87 -3.29 -9.38 12.38
CA LEU A 87 -3.87 -9.13 11.07
C LEU A 87 -5.41 -9.30 11.11
N GLU A 88 -6.13 -8.24 10.74
CA GLU A 88 -7.60 -8.24 10.69
C GLU A 88 -8.14 -8.16 9.27
N TRP A 89 -7.49 -7.37 8.41
CA TRP A 89 -7.86 -7.19 7.02
C TRP A 89 -6.63 -7.28 6.13
N ILE A 90 -6.78 -7.85 4.94
CA ILE A 90 -5.72 -8.01 3.94
C ILE A 90 -6.26 -7.68 2.55
N GLU A 91 -5.39 -7.28 1.62
CA GLU A 91 -5.79 -7.01 0.25
C GLU A 91 -6.49 -8.23 -0.40
N ASP A 92 -7.57 -7.98 -1.12
CA ASP A 92 -8.36 -9.02 -1.80
C ASP A 92 -7.58 -9.64 -2.98
N THR A 93 -6.78 -8.82 -3.64
CA THR A 93 -6.04 -9.18 -4.85
C THR A 93 -4.69 -8.46 -4.89
N VAL A 94 -3.77 -8.94 -5.72
CA VAL A 94 -2.52 -8.21 -6.00
C VAL A 94 -2.83 -6.95 -6.78
N HIS A 95 -2.48 -5.78 -6.23
CA HIS A 95 -2.69 -4.49 -6.89
C HIS A 95 -1.43 -4.08 -7.64
N ARG A 96 -1.26 -4.57 -8.87
CA ARG A 96 -0.13 -4.17 -9.74
C ARG A 96 -0.20 -2.68 -10.08
N ILE A 97 0.96 -2.04 -10.14
CA ILE A 97 1.07 -0.62 -10.48
C ILE A 97 2.25 -0.37 -11.42
N GLU A 98 2.05 0.52 -12.38
CA GLU A 98 3.13 1.06 -13.21
C GLU A 98 3.77 2.25 -12.48
N LEU A 99 5.08 2.21 -12.27
CA LEU A 99 5.81 3.36 -11.71
C LEU A 99 6.20 4.30 -12.85
N THR A 100 6.06 5.60 -12.63
CA THR A 100 6.32 6.65 -13.62
C THR A 100 7.23 7.73 -13.03
N ASN A 101 7.46 8.83 -13.74
CA ASN A 101 8.17 9.98 -13.18
C ASN A 101 7.21 11.08 -12.68
N GLN A 102 5.91 10.78 -12.59
CA GLN A 102 4.87 11.72 -12.15
C GLN A 102 4.12 11.16 -10.95
N ASP A 103 3.65 12.07 -10.08
CA ASP A 103 2.78 11.71 -8.97
C ASP A 103 1.49 11.04 -9.49
N GLN A 104 1.08 9.96 -8.82
CA GLN A 104 -0.13 9.22 -9.15
C GLN A 104 -1.11 9.31 -7.98
N SER A 105 -2.37 9.61 -8.27
CA SER A 105 -3.43 9.75 -7.26
C SER A 105 -4.69 8.99 -7.66
N GLY A 106 -5.60 8.79 -6.70
CA GLY A 106 -6.85 8.08 -6.93
C GLY A 106 -6.71 6.56 -6.96
N LEU A 107 -5.59 6.03 -6.49
CA LEU A 107 -5.37 4.59 -6.33
C LEU A 107 -6.38 4.04 -5.31
N LYS A 108 -6.89 2.84 -5.56
CA LYS A 108 -7.89 2.19 -4.69
C LYS A 108 -7.48 0.77 -4.41
N ILE A 109 -7.39 0.42 -3.12
CA ILE A 109 -7.07 -0.93 -2.68
C ILE A 109 -8.24 -1.47 -1.87
N LYS A 110 -8.80 -2.60 -2.32
CA LYS A 110 -9.85 -3.30 -1.60
C LYS A 110 -9.23 -4.28 -0.61
N VAL A 111 -9.66 -4.22 0.65
CA VAL A 111 -9.33 -5.22 1.67
C VAL A 111 -10.54 -6.07 2.05
N ILE A 112 -10.25 -7.29 2.47
CA ILE A 112 -11.21 -8.26 2.99
C ILE A 112 -10.80 -8.69 4.40
N GLN A 113 -11.77 -9.09 5.21
CA GLN A 113 -11.52 -9.54 6.58
C GLN A 113 -10.95 -10.96 6.56
N VAL A 114 -9.91 -11.23 7.36
CA VAL A 114 -9.24 -12.55 7.39
C VAL A 114 -10.16 -13.67 7.88
N ASN A 115 -11.10 -13.35 8.78
CA ASN A 115 -12.04 -14.30 9.39
C ASN A 115 -13.52 -14.03 9.01
N GLY A 116 -13.76 -13.50 7.80
CA GLY A 116 -15.10 -13.14 7.29
C GLY A 116 -15.86 -14.29 6.64
#